data_AF-A0ABD0PTI2-F1
#
_entry.id   AF-A0ABD0PTI2-F1
#
_cell.length_a   1.000
_cell.length_b   1.000
_cell.length_c   1.000
_cell.angle_alpha   90.00
_cell.angle_beta   90.00
_cell.angle_gamma   90.00
#
_symmetry.space_group_name_H-M   'P 1'
#
loop_
_entity.id
_entity.type
_entity.pdbx_description
1 polymer ?
#
loop_
_entity_poly.entity_id
_entity_poly.type
_entity_poly.pdbx_seq_one_letter_code
_entity_poly.pdbx_strand_id
1 'polypeptide(L)'
;MRSSNVSPSLSIDGARIASSTGIDILLMDSFKLVINDTTYLVQPPRRDLLPHEEAERLNDVKFLVQQLYTTLRIEEHQLTKERELIGRLEDLNSQLQPLEK
;
A
#
# COMPACT_ATOMS: atom_id res chain seq x y z
N MET A 1 -27.39 -10.60 -21.13
CA MET A 1 -26.01 -11.10 -21.26
C MET A 1 -25.25 -10.62 -20.03
N ARG A 2 -24.77 -11.54 -19.18
CA ARG A 2 -24.04 -11.18 -17.95
C ARG A 2 -22.67 -10.64 -18.36
N SER A 3 -22.39 -9.37 -18.05
CA SER A 3 -21.03 -8.83 -18.11
C SER A 3 -20.22 -9.53 -17.02
N SER A 4 -19.46 -10.56 -17.39
CA SER A 4 -18.45 -11.16 -16.52
C SER A 4 -17.32 -10.15 -16.38
N ASN A 5 -17.29 -9.42 -15.27
CA ASN A 5 -16.13 -8.62 -14.87
C ASN A 5 -14.97 -9.58 -14.57
N VAL A 6 -14.16 -9.90 -15.58
CA VAL A 6 -12.93 -10.67 -15.39
C VAL A 6 -11.89 -9.70 -14.83
N SER A 7 -11.59 -9.84 -13.54
CA SER A 7 -10.51 -9.08 -12.91
C SER A 7 -9.17 -9.58 -13.45
N PRO A 8 -8.19 -8.68 -13.72
CA PRO A 8 -6.86 -9.10 -14.13
C PRO A 8 -6.27 -10.05 -13.09
N SER A 9 -5.54 -11.06 -13.57
CA SER A 9 -4.92 -12.06 -12.69
C SER A 9 -3.42 -12.17 -12.98
N LEU A 10 -2.68 -12.42 -11.90
CA LEU A 10 -1.23 -12.56 -11.92
C LEU A 10 -0.88 -14.00 -11.56
N SER A 11 0.10 -14.58 -12.25
CA SER A 11 0.57 -15.94 -11.98
C SER A 11 2.07 -16.09 -12.16
N ILE A 12 2.68 -16.93 -11.32
CA ILE A 12 4.04 -17.45 -11.48
C ILE A 12 3.96 -18.98 -11.56
N ASP A 13 4.58 -19.58 -12.57
CA ASP A 13 4.58 -21.04 -12.80
C ASP A 13 3.22 -21.75 -12.74
N GLY A 14 2.14 -21.04 -13.10
CA GLY A 14 0.77 -21.57 -13.08
C GLY A 14 0.06 -21.45 -11.72
N ALA A 15 0.74 -20.99 -10.67
CA ALA A 15 0.13 -20.61 -9.40
C ALA A 15 -0.35 -19.15 -9.44
N ARG A 16 -1.55 -18.88 -8.93
CA ARG A 16 -2.09 -17.51 -8.84
C ARG A 16 -1.40 -16.74 -7.72
N ILE A 17 -0.96 -15.52 -8.01
CA ILE A 17 -0.38 -14.61 -7.03
C ILE A 17 -1.51 -13.94 -6.24
N ALA A 18 -1.36 -13.85 -4.91
CA ALA A 18 -2.35 -13.22 -4.04
C ALA A 18 -2.45 -11.72 -4.32
N SER A 19 -3.65 -11.14 -4.16
CA SER A 19 -3.87 -9.70 -4.35
C SER A 19 -3.14 -8.83 -3.33
N SER A 20 -2.72 -9.42 -2.21
CA SER A 20 -1.95 -8.75 -1.15
C SER A 20 -0.44 -8.87 -1.32
N THR A 21 0.05 -9.55 -2.37
CA THR A 21 1.48 -9.67 -2.63
C THR A 21 2.05 -8.28 -2.94
N GLY A 22 3.10 -7.88 -2.21
CA GLY A 22 3.80 -6.62 -2.43
C GLY A 22 4.36 -6.51 -3.85
N ILE A 23 4.28 -5.32 -4.44
CA ILE A 23 4.77 -5.06 -5.80
C ILE A 23 6.28 -5.26 -5.89
N ASP A 24 7.02 -4.91 -4.82
CA ASP A 24 8.45 -5.15 -4.69
C ASP A 24 8.82 -6.63 -4.81
N ILE A 25 8.03 -7.51 -4.20
CA ILE A 25 8.18 -8.97 -4.28
C ILE A 25 7.78 -9.48 -5.68
N LEU A 26 6.65 -9.00 -6.22
CA LEU A 26 6.18 -9.38 -7.56
C LEU A 26 7.22 -9.09 -8.65
N LEU A 27 7.95 -7.98 -8.53
CA LEU A 27 8.94 -7.54 -9.51
C LEU A 27 10.32 -8.22 -9.36
N MET A 28 10.49 -9.13 -8.40
CA MET A 28 11.76 -9.88 -8.25
C MET A 28 11.97 -10.87 -9.40
N ASP A 29 10.88 -11.45 -9.92
CA ASP A 29 10.90 -12.48 -10.96
C ASP A 29 9.93 -12.15 -12.10
N SER A 30 10.05 -12.91 -13.19
CA SER A 30 9.10 -12.82 -14.30
C SER A 30 7.74 -13.40 -13.90
N PHE A 31 6.66 -12.75 -14.34
CA PHE A 31 5.30 -13.19 -14.03
C PHE A 31 4.39 -13.08 -15.25
N LYS A 32 3.27 -13.79 -15.22
CA LYS A 32 2.22 -13.73 -16.24
C LYS A 32 1.13 -12.77 -15.80
N LEU A 33 0.82 -11.79 -16.64
CA LEU A 33 -0.33 -10.90 -16.51
C LEU A 33 -1.42 -11.33 -17.48
N VAL A 34 -2.57 -11.71 -16.96
CA VAL A 34 -3.73 -12.12 -17.76
C VAL A 34 -4.76 -10.99 -17.75
N ILE A 35 -5.06 -10.44 -18.92
CA ILE A 35 -6.09 -9.43 -19.14
C ILE A 35 -7.08 -9.99 -20.15
N ASN A 36 -8.34 -10.16 -19.73
CA ASN A 36 -9.35 -10.91 -20.48
C ASN A 36 -8.80 -12.31 -20.83
N ASP A 37 -8.72 -12.65 -22.12
CA ASP A 37 -8.21 -13.93 -22.62
C ASP A 37 -6.75 -13.83 -23.11
N THR A 38 -6.09 -12.68 -22.94
CA THR A 38 -4.72 -12.46 -23.38
C THR A 38 -3.75 -12.58 -22.22
N THR A 39 -2.70 -13.39 -22.41
CA THR A 39 -1.62 -13.56 -21.42
C THR A 39 -0.35 -12.86 -21.89
N TYR A 40 0.19 -11.99 -21.04
CA TYR A 40 1.44 -11.28 -21.23
C TYR A 40 2.50 -11.82 -20.30
N LEU A 41 3.67 -12.17 -20.83
CA LEU A 41 4.85 -12.45 -20.00
C LEU A 41 5.52 -11.12 -19.66
N VAL A 42 5.55 -10.77 -18.38
CA VAL A 42 6.24 -9.59 -17.88
C VAL A 42 7.60 -10.01 -17.36
N GLN A 43 8.65 -9.37 -17.88
CA GLN A 43 10.03 -9.56 -17.43
C GLN A 43 10.52 -8.25 -16.83
N PRO A 44 10.42 -8.07 -15.50
CA PRO A 44 10.90 -6.86 -14.85
C PRO A 44 12.40 -6.67 -15.10
N PRO A 45 12.87 -5.41 -15.21
CA PRO A 45 14.31 -5.15 -15.22
C PRO A 45 14.92 -5.64 -13.91
N ARG A 46 16.10 -6.26 -13.98
CA ARG A 46 16.84 -6.67 -12.78
C ARG A 46 17.07 -5.44 -11.91
N ARG A 47 16.64 -5.51 -10.66
CA ARG A 47 17.04 -4.52 -9.66
C ARG A 47 18.46 -4.83 -9.24
N ASP A 48 19.36 -3.89 -9.46
CA ASP A 48 20.65 -3.92 -8.81
C ASP A 48 20.40 -3.76 -7.30
N LEU A 49 20.62 -4.84 -6.56
CA LEU A 49 20.65 -4.77 -5.10
C LEU A 49 21.86 -3.92 -4.74
N LEU A 50 21.62 -2.74 -4.15
CA LEU A 50 22.70 -1.92 -3.62
C LEU A 50 23.54 -2.76 -2.66
N PRO A 51 24.88 -2.60 -2.65
CA PRO A 51 25.71 -3.17 -1.61
C PRO A 51 25.13 -2.83 -0.24
N HIS A 52 25.05 -3.81 0.66
CA HIS A 52 24.38 -3.66 1.96
C HIS A 52 24.85 -2.41 2.74
N GLU A 53 26.15 -2.12 2.69
CA GLU A 53 26.75 -0.96 3.35
C GLU A 53 26.29 0.40 2.78
N GLU A 54 26.06 0.48 1.47
CA GLU A 54 25.56 1.69 0.80
C GLU A 54 24.05 1.86 1.04
N ALA A 55 23.31 0.76 1.15
CA ALA A 55 21.89 0.76 1.51
C ALA A 55 21.66 1.26 2.95
N GLU A 56 22.47 0.83 3.92
CA GLU A 56 22.38 1.30 5.31
C GLU A 56 22.62 2.81 5.43
N ARG A 57 23.68 3.33 4.80
CA ARG A 57 23.95 4.78 4.81
C ARG A 57 22.83 5.61 4.18
N LEU A 58 22.24 5.12 3.09
CA LEU A 58 21.11 5.77 2.44
C LEU A 58 19.85 5.73 3.33
N ASN A 59 19.64 4.64 4.05
CA ASN A 59 18.53 4.50 5.01
C ASN A 59 18.63 5.52 6.14
N ASP A 60 19.83 5.75 6.69
CA ASP A 60 20.04 6.76 7.74
C ASP A 60 19.67 8.17 7.26
N VAL A 61 20.10 8.54 6.04
CA VAL A 61 19.75 9.83 5.44
C VAL A 61 18.24 9.94 5.22
N LYS A 62 17.60 8.89 4.70
CA LYS A 62 16.16 8.85 4.49
C LYS A 62 15.40 9.00 5.82
N PHE A 63 15.86 8.34 6.87
CA PHE A 63 15.28 8.42 8.20
C PHE A 63 15.37 9.84 8.75
N LEU A 64 16.54 10.49 8.64
CA LEU A 64 16.71 11.86 9.11
C LEU A 64 15.81 12.86 8.37
N VAL A 65 15.70 12.73 7.04
CA VAL A 65 14.78 13.54 6.23
C VAL A 65 13.32 13.31 6.65
N GLN A 66 12.94 12.06 6.88
CA GLN A 66 11.60 11.73 7.36
C GLN A 66 11.32 12.33 8.74
N GLN A 67 12.29 12.27 9.66
CA GLN A 67 12.16 12.89 10.99
C GLN A 67 11.96 14.40 10.88
N LEU A 68 12.77 15.09 10.07
CA LEU A 68 12.63 16.53 9.83
C LEU A 68 11.25 16.87 9.28
N TYR A 69 10.82 16.16 8.22
CA TYR A 69 9.50 16.38 7.62
C TYR A 69 8.38 16.17 8.63
N THR A 70 8.43 15.07 9.40
CA THR A 70 7.43 14.75 10.42
C THR A 70 7.37 15.85 11.48
N THR A 71 8.53 16.30 11.98
CA THR A 71 8.61 17.34 13.02
C THR A 71 8.03 18.66 12.52
N LEU A 72 8.32 19.06 11.28
CA LEU A 72 7.81 20.29 10.69
C LEU A 72 6.31 20.24 10.37
N ARG A 73 5.73 19.05 10.21
CA ARG A 73 4.32 18.85 9.82
C ARG A 73 3.45 18.28 10.94
N ILE A 74 4.00 18.03 12.13
CA ILE A 74 3.29 17.34 13.20
C ILE A 74 2.10 18.14 13.71
N GLU A 75 2.21 19.46 13.81
CA GLU A 75 1.14 20.32 14.32
C GLU A 75 -0.12 20.26 13.45
N GLU A 76 0.05 20.41 12.13
CA GLU A 76 -1.04 20.32 11.15
C GLU A 76 -1.68 18.91 11.16
N HIS A 77 -0.86 17.87 11.28
CA HIS A 77 -1.35 16.50 11.38
C HIS A 77 -2.15 16.26 12.67
N GLN A 78 -1.67 16.76 13.81
CA GLN A 78 -2.36 16.62 15.10
C GLN A 78 -3.69 17.37 15.10
N LEU A 79 -3.74 18.60 14.57
CA LEU A 79 -4.99 19.36 14.45
C LEU A 79 -6.02 18.65 13.56
N THR A 80 -5.57 18.07 12.45
CA THR A 80 -6.45 17.30 11.55
C THR A 80 -6.99 16.06 12.25
N LYS A 81 -6.13 15.34 12.97
CA LYS A 81 -6.49 14.14 13.71
C LYS A 81 -7.41 14.43 14.88
N GLU A 82 -7.20 15.53 15.60
CA GLU A 82 -8.08 15.99 16.68
C GLU A 82 -9.49 16.24 16.16
N ARG A 83 -9.63 16.99 15.06
CA ARG A 83 -10.94 17.26 14.43
C ARG A 83 -11.63 15.97 13.99
N GLU A 84 -10.89 15.04 13.40
CA GLU A 84 -11.42 13.73 13.03
C GLU A 84 -11.93 12.95 14.25
N LEU A 85 -11.16 12.93 15.35
CA LEU A 85 -11.54 12.23 16.57
C LEU A 85 -12.77 12.85 17.24
N ILE A 86 -12.86 14.18 17.28
CA ILE A 86 -14.06 14.88 17.79
C ILE A 86 -15.28 14.47 16.96
N GLY A 87 -15.19 14.50 15.63
CA GLY A 87 -16.29 14.10 14.76
C GLY A 87 -16.71 12.65 14.95
N ARG A 88 -15.75 11.72 15.12
CA ARG A 88 -16.05 10.31 15.45
C ARG A 88 -16.72 10.15 16.81
N LEU A 89 -16.34 10.97 17.80
CA LEU A 89 -16.94 10.95 19.14
C LEU A 89 -18.38 11.44 19.08
N GLU A 90 -18.64 12.54 18.37
CA GLU A 90 -19.99 13.07 18.13
C GLU A 90 -20.90 12.04 17.44
N ASP A 91 -20.39 11.37 16.40
CA ASP A 91 -21.09 10.30 15.69
C ASP A 91 -21.44 9.14 16.63
N LEU A 92 -20.46 8.62 17.38
CA LEU A 92 -20.69 7.55 18.36
C LEU A 92 -21.70 7.95 19.43
N ASN A 93 -21.61 9.18 19.94
CA ASN A 93 -22.54 9.68 20.95
C ASN A 93 -23.97 9.75 20.41
N SER A 94 -24.14 10.18 19.15
CA SER A 94 -25.44 10.20 18.49
C SER A 94 -26.02 8.79 18.29
N GLN A 95 -25.17 7.79 18.03
CA GLN A 95 -25.57 6.39 17.89
C GLN A 95 -25.93 5.75 19.24
N LEU A 96 -25.31 6.20 20.34
CA LEU A 96 -25.59 5.71 21.70
C LEU A 96 -26.87 6.28 22.30
N GLN A 97 -27.21 7.55 22.04
CA GLN A 97 -28.44 8.18 22.55
C GLN A 97 -29.74 7.36 22.43
N PRO A 98 -30.03 6.68 21.30
CA PRO A 98 -31.23 5.84 21.20
C PRO A 98 -31.15 4.51 21.98
N LEU A 99 -29.96 4.06 22.38
CA LEU A 99 -29.72 2.80 23.10
C LEU A 99 -29.74 2.97 24.63
N GLU A 100 -29.64 4.21 25.12
CA GLU A 100 -29.67 4.56 26.55
C GLU A 100 -31.10 4.77 27.10
N LYS A 101 -32.14 4.50 26.29
CA LYS A 101 -33.56 4.60 26.67
C LYS A 101 -34.24 3.24 26.75
#